data_AF-A0A660VAL1-F1
#
_entry.id   AF-A0A660VAL1-F1
#
_cell.length_a   1.000
_cell.length_b   1.000
_cell.length_c   1.000
_cell.angle_alpha   90.00
_cell.angle_beta   90.00
_cell.angle_gamma   90.00
#
_symmetry.space_group_name_H-M   'P 1'
#
loop_
_entity.id
_entity.type
_entity.pdbx_description
1 polymer ?
#
loop_
_entity_poly.entity_id
_entity_poly.type
_entity_poly.pdbx_seq_one_letter_code
_entity_poly.pdbx_strand_id
1 'polypeptide(L)'
;MRRILFHVPGLDLPIYAYGVMLMVGFVLGMVVATKRAKKVGLEPGVINDLALWLIVCGVAGARIFYVVEYHEQFSFGLFNLF
;
A
#
# COMPACT_ATOMS: atom_id res chain seq x y z
N MET A 1 -21.61 -10.14 -0.77
CA MET A 1 -20.66 -9.08 -1.20
C MET A 1 -19.50 -9.72 -1.95
N ARG A 2 -19.40 -9.53 -3.27
CA ARG A 2 -18.32 -10.13 -4.08
C ARG A 2 -17.05 -9.31 -3.87
N ARG A 3 -15.96 -9.95 -3.39
CA ARG A 3 -14.67 -9.27 -3.11
C ARG A 3 -13.84 -9.01 -4.39
N ILE A 4 -14.26 -9.59 -5.50
CA ILE A 4 -13.53 -9.64 -6.77
C ILE A 4 -14.26 -8.73 -7.77
N LEU A 5 -13.58 -7.68 -8.23
CA LEU A 5 -14.14 -6.66 -9.10
C LEU A 5 -14.19 -7.16 -10.55
N PHE A 6 -13.04 -7.63 -11.07
CA PHE A 6 -12.90 -8.18 -12.42
C PHE A 6 -11.81 -9.27 -12.43
N HIS A 7 -11.94 -10.25 -13.32
CA HIS A 7 -10.87 -11.20 -13.63
C HIS A 7 -10.17 -10.69 -14.88
N VAL A 8 -8.84 -10.62 -14.85
CA VAL A 8 -8.06 -10.21 -16.02
C VAL A 8 -8.04 -11.37 -17.02
N PRO A 9 -8.59 -11.20 -18.24
CA PRO A 9 -8.58 -12.27 -19.24
C PRO A 9 -7.12 -12.54 -19.65
N GLY A 10 -6.63 -13.74 -19.33
CA GLY A 10 -5.26 -14.20 -19.65
C GLY A 10 -4.36 -14.49 -18.45
N LEU A 11 -4.71 -14.08 -17.23
CA LEU A 11 -3.89 -14.35 -16.03
C LEU A 11 -4.68 -14.85 -14.81
N ASP A 12 -6.01 -15.00 -14.90
CA ASP A 12 -6.91 -15.46 -13.83
C ASP A 12 -6.65 -14.83 -12.45
N LEU A 13 -6.04 -13.64 -12.41
CA LEU A 13 -5.73 -12.95 -11.17
C LEU A 13 -6.99 -12.21 -10.68
N PRO A 14 -7.55 -12.57 -9.52
CA PRO A 14 -8.71 -11.87 -8.98
C PRO A 14 -8.28 -10.48 -8.48
N ILE A 15 -8.72 -9.43 -9.16
CA ILE A 15 -8.50 -8.06 -8.67
C ILE A 15 -9.49 -7.77 -7.55
N TYR A 16 -8.95 -7.58 -6.34
CA TYR A 16 -9.74 -7.23 -5.18
C TYR A 16 -10.17 -5.75 -5.23
N ALA A 17 -11.46 -5.50 -4.97
CA ALA A 17 -12.02 -4.14 -4.96
C ALA A 17 -11.29 -3.20 -3.99
N TYR A 18 -10.85 -3.73 -2.84
CA TYR A 18 -10.08 -2.97 -1.84
C TYR A 18 -8.75 -2.46 -2.39
N GLY A 19 -8.02 -3.30 -3.15
CA GLY A 19 -6.75 -2.89 -3.76
C GLY A 19 -6.93 -1.78 -4.79
N VAL A 20 -8.01 -1.85 -5.58
CA VAL A 20 -8.37 -0.80 -6.54
C VAL A 20 -8.65 0.52 -5.82
N MET A 21 -9.48 0.50 -4.78
CA MET A 21 -9.81 1.70 -4.00
C MET A 21 -8.58 2.32 -3.35
N LEU A 22 -7.66 1.50 -2.85
CA LEU A 22 -6.40 1.95 -2.25
C LEU A 22 -5.52 2.66 -3.29
N MET A 23 -5.38 2.07 -4.49
CA MET A 23 -4.64 2.69 -5.59
C MET A 23 -5.27 4.01 -6.04
N VAL A 24 -6.60 4.09 -6.14
CA VAL A 24 -7.29 5.34 -6.47
C VAL A 24 -7.00 6.42 -5.43
N GLY A 25 -7.08 6.09 -4.14
CA GLY A 25 -6.74 7.02 -3.07
C GLY A 25 -5.28 7.50 -3.13
N PHE A 26 -4.35 6.60 -3.41
CA PHE A 26 -2.93 6.92 -3.56
C PHE A 26 -2.68 7.88 -4.74
N VAL A 27 -3.26 7.59 -5.91
CA VAL A 27 -3.13 8.44 -7.10
C VAL A 27 -3.73 9.82 -6.85
N LEU A 28 -4.93 9.91 -6.25
CA LEU A 28 -5.55 11.19 -5.91
C LEU A 28 -4.69 12.00 -4.95
N GLY A 29 -4.13 11.35 -3.92
CA GLY A 29 -3.19 11.98 -2.98
C GLY A 29 -1.95 12.54 -3.69
N MET A 30 -1.37 11.76 -4.60
CA MET A 30 -0.21 12.17 -5.39
C MET A 30 -0.51 13.36 -6.31
N VAL A 31 -1.68 13.36 -6.97
CA VAL A 31 -2.12 14.48 -7.81
C VAL A 31 -2.26 15.76 -6.99
N VAL A 32 -2.84 15.68 -5.79
CA VAL A 32 -2.98 16.82 -4.88
C VAL A 32 -1.61 17.29 -4.37
N ALA A 33 -0.73 16.37 -3.98
CA ALA A 33 0.64 16.68 -3.54
C ALA A 33 1.42 17.38 -4.67
N THR A 34 1.32 16.88 -5.90
CA THR A 34 1.94 17.48 -7.09
C THR A 34 1.42 18.88 -7.37
N LYS A 35 0.10 19.08 -7.28
CA LYS A 35 -0.50 20.41 -7.42
C LYS A 35 -0.03 21.36 -6.33
N ARG A 36 0.11 20.90 -5.08
CA ARG A 36 0.56 21.72 -3.96
C ARG A 36 2.04 22.09 -4.06
N ALA A 37 2.90 21.14 -4.42
CA ALA A 37 4.33 21.38 -4.60
C ALA A 37 4.62 22.39 -5.70
N LYS A 38 3.89 22.34 -6.83
CA LYS A 38 3.99 23.37 -7.89
C LYS A 38 3.68 24.77 -7.36
N LYS A 39 2.73 24.91 -6.43
CA LYS A 39 2.41 26.21 -5.79
C LYS A 39 3.50 26.69 -4.84
N VAL A 40 4.33 25.79 -4.31
CA VAL A 40 5.42 26.07 -3.38
C VAL A 40 6.76 26.22 -4.11
N GLY A 41 6.78 26.05 -5.45
CA GLY A 41 8.01 26.13 -6.25
C GLY A 41 8.90 24.89 -6.15
N LEU A 42 8.37 23.78 -5.62
CA LEU A 42 9.09 22.50 -5.55
C LEU A 42 9.11 21.83 -6.92
N GLU A 43 10.27 21.29 -7.28
CA GLU A 43 10.45 20.55 -8.52
C GLU A 43 9.62 19.26 -8.50
N PRO A 44 8.86 18.93 -9.57
CA PRO A 44 8.03 17.73 -9.61
C PRO A 44 8.80 16.41 -9.36
N GLY A 45 10.10 16.38 -9.68
CA GLY A 45 10.96 15.20 -9.47
C GLY A 45 10.98 14.74 -8.02
N VAL A 46 11.04 15.67 -7.06
CA VAL A 46 11.09 15.36 -5.63
C VAL A 46 9.85 14.60 -5.16
N ILE A 47 8.69 14.88 -5.76
CA ILE A 47 7.42 14.24 -5.37
C ILE A 47 7.36 12.81 -5.91
N ASN A 48 7.90 12.57 -7.09
CA ASN A 48 7.96 11.24 -7.66
C ASN A 48 8.90 10.35 -6.84
N ASP A 49 10.05 10.88 -6.41
CA ASP A 49 10.95 10.17 -5.49
C ASP A 49 10.27 9.91 -4.14
N LEU A 50 9.57 10.90 -3.60
CA LEU A 50 8.82 10.75 -2.35
C LEU A 50 7.70 9.70 -2.48
N ALA A 51 7.01 9.65 -3.61
CA ALA A 51 5.97 8.67 -3.88
C ALA A 51 6.54 7.25 -3.89
N LEU A 52 7.72 7.06 -4.47
CA LEU A 52 8.39 5.76 -4.50
C LEU A 52 8.80 5.33 -3.09
N TRP A 53 9.39 6.24 -2.30
CA TRP A 53 9.68 6.01 -0.89
C TRP A 53 8.43 5.73 -0.05
N LEU A 54 7.32 6.43 -0.30
CA LEU A 54 6.05 6.21 0.41
C LEU A 54 5.49 4.81 0.18
N ILE A 55 5.61 4.26 -1.03
CA ILE A 55 5.18 2.88 -1.31
C ILE A 55 6.03 1.90 -0.50
N VAL A 56 7.35 2.05 -0.53
CA VAL A 56 8.28 1.16 0.18
C VAL A 56 8.03 1.23 1.69
N CYS A 57 7.99 2.43 2.26
CA CYS A 57 7.74 2.65 3.68
C CYS A 57 6.33 2.21 4.09
N GLY A 58 5.32 2.37 3.23
CA GLY A 58 3.96 1.94 3.50
C GLY A 58 3.83 0.42 3.60
N VAL A 59 4.45 -0.31 2.67
CA VAL A 59 4.47 -1.78 2.69
C VAL A 59 5.30 -2.29 3.87
N ALA A 60 6.51 -1.73 4.08
CA ALA A 60 7.37 -2.10 5.19
C ALA A 60 6.72 -1.81 6.54
N GLY A 61 6.14 -0.63 6.70
CA GLY A 61 5.43 -0.21 7.90
C GLY A 61 4.22 -1.10 8.21
N ALA A 62 3.42 -1.45 7.19
CA ALA A 62 2.30 -2.37 7.37
C ALA A 62 2.75 -3.76 7.85
N ARG A 63 3.89 -4.26 7.35
CA ARG A 63 4.46 -5.54 7.78
C ARG A 63 5.02 -5.47 9.20
N ILE A 64 5.76 -4.43 9.54
CA ILE A 64 6.30 -4.23 10.88
C ILE A 64 5.16 -4.09 11.89
N PHE A 65 4.14 -3.29 11.55
CA PHE A 65 2.96 -3.09 12.39
C PHE A 65 2.22 -4.41 12.64
N TYR A 66 2.04 -5.23 11.60
CA TYR A 66 1.47 -6.57 11.75
C TYR A 66 2.30 -7.44 12.72
N VAL A 67 3.61 -7.45 12.59
CA VAL A 67 4.49 -8.25 13.48
C VAL A 67 4.41 -7.75 14.93
N VAL A 68 4.38 -6.43 15.14
CA VAL A 68 4.27 -5.84 16.48
C VAL A 68 2.91 -6.14 17.10
N GLU A 69 1.82 -6.02 16.34
CA GLU A 69 0.47 -6.22 16.85
C GLU A 69 0.17 -7.70 17.15
N TYR A 70 0.67 -8.62 16.32
CA TYR A 70 0.52 -10.06 16.53
C TYR A 70 1.70 -10.70 17.29
N HIS A 71 2.54 -9.90 17.95
CA HIS A 71 3.72 -10.39 18.68
C HIS A 71 3.35 -11.37 19.81
N GLU A 72 2.17 -11.21 20.44
CA GLU A 72 1.66 -12.15 21.47
C GLU A 72 1.29 -13.53 20.88
N GLN A 73 0.83 -13.60 19.63
CA GLN A 73 0.59 -14.86 18.92
C GLN A 73 1.88 -15.52 18.40
N PHE A 74 2.91 -14.72 18.11
CA PHE A 74 4.23 -15.20 17.71
C PHE A 74 5.06 -15.76 18.86
N SER A 75 4.86 -15.26 20.10
CA SER A 75 5.58 -15.76 21.28
C SER A 75 5.07 -17.15 21.74
N PHE A 76 3.78 -17.45 21.56
CA PHE A 76 3.18 -18.73 21.97
C PHE A 76 3.25 -19.84 20.90
N GLY A 77 3.71 -19.52 19.68
CA GLY A 77 3.65 -20.40 18.51
C GLY A 77 4.95 -21.12 18.13
N LEU A 78 6.11 -20.75 18.71
CA LEU A 78 7.37 -21.46 18.45
C LEU A 78 7.40 -22.89 19.02
N PHE A 79 6.49 -23.23 19.96
CA PHE A 79 6.41 -24.55 20.60
C PHE A 79 5.30 -25.47 20.07
N ASN A 80 4.39 -24.98 19.20
CA ASN A 80 3.33 -25.80 18.56
C ASN A 80 3.62 -26.11 17.08
N LEU A 81 4.87 -25.86 16.65
CA LEU A 81 5.41 -26.30 15.37
C LEU A 81 6.18 -27.63 15.47
N PHE A 82 6.05 -28.33 16.61
CA PHE A 82 6.27 -29.78 16.76
C PHE A 82 4.99 -30.44 17.29
#